data_AF-A0A2W2R8G4-F1
#
_entry.id   AF-A0A2W2R8G4-F1
#
_cell.length_a   1.000
_cell.length_b   1.000
_cell.length_c   1.000
_cell.angle_alpha   90.00
_cell.angle_beta   90.00
_cell.angle_gamma   90.00
#
_symmetry.space_group_name_H-M   'P 1'
#
loop_
_entity.id
_entity.type
_entity.pdbx_description
1 polymer ?
#
loop_
_entity_poly.entity_id
_entity_poly.type
_entity_poly.pdbx_seq_one_letter_code
_entity_poly.pdbx_strand_id
1 'polypeptide(L)' 'MSTGNLILSDERFDLKDIINFNQIIGKIHIGNVYIETIKGKVHYSKTGAHIVPYIDK' A
#
# COMPACT_ATOMS: atom_id res chain seq x y z
N MET A 1 -28.82 -13.99 -4.16
CA MET A 1 -27.94 -13.75 -3.00
C MET A 1 -26.97 -12.66 -3.40
N SER A 2 -27.32 -11.40 -3.18
CA SER A 2 -26.46 -10.25 -3.51
C SER A 2 -26.38 -9.39 -2.28
N THR A 3 -25.19 -9.28 -1.69
CA THR A 3 -24.87 -8.20 -0.76
C THR A 3 -23.38 -7.91 -0.81
N GLY A 4 -23.03 -6.93 -1.64
CA GLY A 4 -21.84 -6.10 -1.46
C GLY A 4 -22.26 -4.67 -1.76
N ASN A 5 -22.25 -3.79 -0.74
CA ASN A 5 -22.52 -2.37 -0.95
C ASN A 5 -21.27 -1.72 -1.54
N LEU A 6 -21.43 -1.07 -2.70
CA LEU A 6 -20.40 -0.23 -3.29
C LEU A 6 -20.37 1.10 -2.53
N ILE A 7 -19.36 1.29 -1.67
CA ILE A 7 -19.11 2.58 -1.04
C ILE A 7 -18.31 3.41 -2.05
N LEU A 8 -19.01 4.22 -2.84
CA LEU A 8 -18.39 5.31 -3.59
C LEU A 8 -18.31 6.50 -2.63
N SER A 9 -17.17 6.65 -1.94
CA SER A 9 -16.87 7.92 -1.28
C SER A 9 -16.48 8.91 -2.37
N ASP A 10 -17.33 9.90 -2.63
CA ASP A 10 -17.11 10.99 -3.60
C ASP A 10 -15.92 11.91 -3.23
N GLU A 11 -15.13 11.57 -2.21
CA GLU A 11 -14.02 12.39 -1.74
C GLU A 11 -12.77 11.53 -1.50
N ARG A 12 -11.89 11.50 -2.51
CA ARG A 12 -10.47 11.10 -2.45
C ARG A 12 -10.18 9.63 -2.15
N PHE A 13 -10.16 8.85 -3.21
CA PHE A 13 -9.43 7.56 -3.31
C PHE A 13 -7.88 7.71 -3.19
N ASP A 14 -7.39 8.91 -2.85
CA ASP A 14 -5.98 9.28 -2.74
C ASP A 14 -5.35 9.01 -1.36
N LEU A 15 -6.11 8.43 -0.42
CA LEU A 15 -5.60 8.04 0.90
C LEU A 15 -4.62 6.87 0.73
N LYS A 16 -3.34 7.22 0.61
CA LYS A 16 -2.23 6.26 0.63
C LYS A 16 -1.98 5.82 2.06
N ASP A 17 -2.55 4.70 2.45
CA ASP A 17 -2.26 4.09 3.75
C ASP A 17 -0.84 3.52 3.77
N ILE A 18 -0.10 3.82 4.83
CA ILE A 18 1.19 3.18 5.12
C ILE A 18 0.94 2.14 6.20
N ILE A 19 1.08 0.87 5.82
CA ILE A 19 0.88 -0.26 6.72
C ILE A 19 2.24 -0.86 7.10
N ASN A 20 2.41 -1.20 8.39
CA ASN A 20 3.47 -2.09 8.85
C ASN A 20 2.98 -3.53 8.77
N PHE A 21 3.60 -4.34 7.92
CA PHE A 21 3.21 -5.73 7.69
C PHE A 21 3.84 -6.72 8.68
N ASN A 22 4.68 -6.25 9.62
CA ASN A 22 5.42 -7.06 10.59
C ASN A 22 6.28 -8.18 9.97
N GLN A 23 6.53 -8.13 8.66
CA GLN A 23 7.42 -9.02 7.91
C GLN A 23 8.03 -8.26 6.74
N ILE A 24 9.16 -8.74 6.21
CA ILE A 24 9.80 -8.11 5.04
C ILE A 24 8.88 -8.27 3.83
N ILE A 25 8.50 -7.15 3.21
CA ILE A 25 7.62 -7.13 2.03
C ILE A 25 8.34 -6.75 0.73
N GLY A 26 9.56 -6.23 0.83
CA GLY A 26 10.33 -5.81 -0.33
C GLY A 26 11.55 -4.98 0.01
N LYS A 27 12.14 -4.36 -1.02
CA LYS A 27 13.35 -3.55 -0.93
C LYS A 27 13.14 -2.20 -1.61
N ILE A 28 13.76 -1.16 -1.10
CA ILE A 28 13.82 0.17 -1.72
C ILE A 28 15.27 0.51 -2.06
N HIS A 29 15.49 1.15 -3.20
CA HIS A 29 16.82 1.59 -3.63
C HIS A 29 17.06 3.05 -3.22
N ILE A 30 18.03 3.27 -2.33
CA ILE A 30 18.40 4.59 -1.81
C ILE A 30 19.92 4.69 -1.80
N GLY A 31 20.48 5.76 -2.40
CA GLY A 31 21.91 6.05 -2.30
C GLY A 31 22.80 4.89 -2.76
N ASN A 32 22.42 4.19 -3.84
CA ASN A 32 23.15 3.04 -4.39
C ASN A 32 23.09 1.74 -3.54
N VAL A 33 22.18 1.68 -2.55
CA VAL A 33 21.98 0.51 -1.69
C VAL A 33 20.50 0.09 -1.72
N TYR A 34 20.26 -1.21 -1.63
CA TYR A 34 18.91 -1.76 -1.41
C TYR A 34 18.66 -1.99 0.08
N ILE A 35 17.59 -1.40 0.60
CA ILE A 35 17.19 -1.50 2.01
C ILE A 35 15.88 -2.28 2.07
N GLU A 36 15.85 -3.34 2.88
CA GLU A 36 14.63 -4.11 3.15
C GLU A 36 13.64 -3.30 3.98
N THR A 37 12.34 -3.49 3.73
CA THR A 37 11.30 -2.82 4.50
C THR A 37 10.12 -3.73 4.81
N ILE A 38 9.55 -3.48 5.98
CA ILE A 38 8.30 -4.07 6.47
C ILE A 38 7.10 -3.14 6.25
N LYS A 39 7.35 -1.89 5.83
CA LYS A 39 6.32 -0.89 5.59
C LYS A 39 6.03 -0.78 4.10
N GLY A 40 4.75 -0.67 3.76
CA GLY A 40 4.30 -0.51 2.38
C GLY A 40 3.21 0.54 2.26
N LYS A 41 3.28 1.33 1.20
CA LYS A 41 2.16 2.16 0.75
C LYS A 41 1.17 1.26 0.01
N VAL A 42 -0.06 1.22 0.47
CA VAL A 42 -1.11 0.41 -0.14
C VAL A 42 -1.93 1.26 -1.08
N HIS A 43 -2.06 0.80 -2.31
CA HIS A 43 -2.95 1.37 -3.30
C HIS A 43 -4.02 0.33 -3.63
N TYR A 44 -5.26 0.65 -3.29
CA TYR A 44 -6.42 -0.17 -3.59
C TYR A 44 -6.86 0.07 -5.04
N SER A 45 -7.53 -0.91 -5.66
CA SER A 45 -8.15 -0.80 -6.97
C SER A 45 -9.42 -1.65 -6.96
N LYS A 46 -10.21 -1.58 -8.04
CA LYS A 46 -11.42 -2.40 -8.18
C LYS A 46 -11.14 -3.91 -8.11
N THR A 47 -9.93 -4.34 -8.48
CA THR A 47 -9.57 -5.77 -8.62
C THR A 47 -8.63 -6.27 -7.54
N GLY A 48 -8.19 -5.42 -6.61
CA GLY A 48 -7.28 -5.83 -5.54
C GLY A 48 -6.50 -4.66 -4.97
N ALA A 49 -5.32 -4.94 -4.44
CA ALA A 49 -4.40 -3.93 -3.95
C ALA A 49 -2.98 -4.22 -4.43
N HIS A 50 -2.19 -3.17 -4.60
CA HIS A 50 -0.74 -3.29 -4.78
C HIS A 50 -0.03 -2.55 -3.65
N ILE A 51 1.05 -3.16 -3.18
CA ILE A 51 1.85 -2.65 -2.06
C ILE A 51 3.18 -2.19 -2.63
N VAL A 52 3.50 -0.92 -2.42
CA VAL A 52 4.79 -0.34 -2.82
C VAL A 52 5.68 -0.26 -1.57
N PRO A 53 6.86 -0.92 -1.55
CA PRO A 53 7.82 -0.81 -0.44
C PRO A 53 8.09 0.65 -0.08
N TYR A 54 8.01 0.96 1.21
CA TYR A 54 8.14 2.32 1.72
C TYR A 54 9.09 2.37 2.91
N ILE A 55 9.83 3.47 3.03
CA ILE A 55 10.62 3.79 4.22
C ILE A 55 10.30 5.24 4.58
N ASP A 56 10.24 5.52 5.89
CA ASP A 56 10.14 6.90 6.37
C ASP A 56 11.40 7.65 5.92
N LYS A 57 11.24 8.84 5.37
CA LYS A 57 12.35 9.71 4.95
C LYS A 57 12.80 10.59 6.10
#